data_AF-A0A7S6SIB8-F1
#
_entry.id   AF-A0A7S6SIB8-F1
#
_cell.length_a   1.000
_cell.length_b   1.000
_cell.length_c   1.000
_cell.angle_alpha   90.00
_cell.angle_beta   90.00
_cell.angle_gamma   90.00
#
_symmetry.space_group_name_H-M   'P 1'
#
loop_
_entity.id
_entity.type
_entity.pdbx_description
1 polymer ?
#
loop_
_entity_poly.entity_id
_entity_poly.type
_entity_poly.pdbx_seq_one_letter_code
_entity_poly.pdbx_strand_id
1 'polypeptide(L)'
;MQCPVKFGFLLLVLAGLPWADAAHGFGAEGHRVVGEIAEARLCAGARAWIAPLLDGNSLANAGVWADSIRDDPVWRHTGDWHFINVADGESLERAMARPGGNVLKALASARRDLADTRLPRARRAEALRFFVHFTADLHQPLHVGLGVDRGGNDIPVRWGRRELSLHEFWDASALLHAQGLDLAGLAASIGALASGQEAAWQASGPQDWARESLALRPRVYALPSGGGRLRLDPQYVATARNLVSLRLAEAGVRLAGQLNQLGCPGAAAAHPSR
;
A
#
# COMPACT_ATOMS: atom_id res chain seq x y z
N MET A 1 -40.59 7.24 -61.79
CA MET A 1 -39.24 7.77 -61.47
C MET A 1 -39.19 8.02 -59.96
N GLN A 2 -38.62 7.10 -59.19
CA GLN A 2 -38.47 7.19 -57.74
C GLN A 2 -36.98 7.38 -57.42
N CYS A 3 -36.63 8.47 -56.75
CA CYS A 3 -35.29 8.70 -56.21
C CYS A 3 -35.15 7.98 -54.86
N PRO A 4 -34.08 7.20 -54.62
CA PRO A 4 -33.82 6.63 -53.31
C PRO A 4 -33.10 7.64 -52.40
N VAL A 5 -33.52 7.64 -51.14
CA VAL A 5 -33.00 8.45 -50.02
C VAL A 5 -31.65 7.90 -49.56
N LYS A 6 -30.67 8.77 -49.26
CA LYS A 6 -29.44 8.39 -48.53
C LYS A 6 -29.43 9.09 -47.17
N PHE A 7 -29.88 8.39 -46.13
CA PHE A 7 -29.62 8.77 -44.74
C PHE A 7 -28.19 8.35 -44.39
N GLY A 8 -27.30 9.33 -44.20
CA GLY A 8 -25.96 9.09 -43.67
C GLY A 8 -26.05 8.89 -42.16
N PHE A 9 -25.81 7.67 -41.69
CA PHE A 9 -25.57 7.40 -40.27
C PHE A 9 -24.16 7.88 -39.92
N LEU A 10 -24.08 8.96 -39.12
CA LEU A 10 -22.84 9.38 -38.48
C LEU A 10 -22.56 8.42 -37.31
N LEU A 11 -21.64 7.48 -37.53
CA LEU A 11 -21.10 6.62 -36.47
C LEU A 11 -20.25 7.47 -35.52
N LEU A 12 -20.84 7.86 -34.37
CA LEU A 12 -20.08 8.37 -33.24
C LEU A 12 -19.22 7.23 -32.68
N VAL A 13 -17.95 7.21 -33.05
CA VAL A 13 -16.95 6.37 -32.38
C VAL A 13 -16.71 7.00 -31.00
N LEU A 14 -17.41 6.49 -29.98
CA LEU A 14 -17.04 6.69 -28.59
C LEU A 14 -15.67 6.03 -28.39
N ALA A 15 -14.60 6.82 -28.53
CA ALA A 15 -13.27 6.43 -28.09
C ALA A 15 -13.35 6.17 -26.59
N GLY A 16 -13.35 4.88 -26.20
CA GLY A 16 -13.23 4.49 -24.81
C GLY A 16 -11.94 5.07 -24.26
N LEU A 17 -12.06 5.98 -23.30
CA LEU A 17 -10.93 6.34 -22.44
C LEU A 17 -10.43 5.06 -21.79
N PRO A 18 -9.13 4.71 -21.90
CA PRO A 18 -8.60 3.57 -21.18
C PRO A 18 -8.83 3.81 -19.69
N TRP A 19 -9.59 2.90 -19.07
CA TRP A 19 -9.65 2.82 -17.62
C TRP A 19 -8.23 2.63 -17.13
N ALA A 20 -7.76 3.54 -16.28
CA ALA A 20 -6.51 3.30 -15.62
C ALA A 20 -6.74 2.21 -14.59
N ASP A 21 -6.09 1.07 -14.79
CA ASP A 21 -5.99 0.04 -13.77
C ASP A 21 -5.47 0.69 -12.49
N ALA A 22 -6.27 0.56 -11.44
CA ALA A 22 -6.04 1.27 -10.22
C ALA A 22 -4.93 0.54 -9.43
N ALA A 23 -3.93 1.32 -9.02
CA ALA A 23 -2.83 0.93 -8.14
C ALA A 23 -3.36 0.29 -6.84
N HIS A 24 -3.01 -0.96 -6.56
CA HIS A 24 -3.41 -1.68 -5.36
C HIS A 24 -2.15 -1.97 -4.54
N GLY A 25 -1.57 -1.01 -3.83
CA GLY A 25 -0.54 -1.22 -2.80
C GLY A 25 0.42 -2.40 -3.07
N PHE A 26 0.55 -3.35 -2.14
CA PHE A 26 1.30 -4.59 -2.41
C PHE A 26 0.43 -5.73 -2.98
N GLY A 27 -0.68 -5.37 -3.60
CA GLY A 27 -1.79 -6.26 -3.96
C GLY A 27 -2.44 -6.90 -2.74
N ALA A 28 -3.56 -7.60 -2.96
CA ALA A 28 -4.31 -8.20 -1.86
C ALA A 28 -3.49 -9.21 -1.02
N GLU A 29 -2.47 -9.85 -1.57
CA GLU A 29 -1.58 -10.74 -0.80
C GLU A 29 -0.63 -9.96 0.11
N GLY A 30 0.02 -8.90 -0.39
CA GLY A 30 0.92 -8.10 0.43
C GLY A 30 0.21 -7.40 1.58
N HIS A 31 -1.00 -6.87 1.36
CA HIS A 31 -1.81 -6.32 2.46
C HIS A 31 -2.14 -7.38 3.53
N ARG A 32 -2.45 -8.61 3.12
CA ARG A 32 -2.67 -9.72 4.06
C ARG A 32 -1.41 -10.08 4.83
N VAL A 33 -0.25 -10.12 4.16
CA VAL A 33 1.06 -10.36 4.79
C VAL A 33 1.35 -9.30 5.86
N VAL A 34 1.15 -8.01 5.56
CA VAL A 34 1.31 -6.92 6.54
C VAL A 34 0.40 -7.14 7.75
N GLY A 35 -0.87 -7.47 7.50
CA GLY A 35 -1.84 -7.77 8.55
C GLY A 35 -1.42 -8.94 9.45
N GLU A 36 -0.96 -10.06 8.88
CA GLU A 36 -0.49 -11.22 9.64
C GLU A 36 0.78 -10.94 10.44
N ILE A 37 1.76 -10.27 9.82
CA ILE A 37 3.00 -9.86 10.51
C ILE A 37 2.66 -8.99 11.72
N ALA A 38 1.70 -8.07 11.56
CA ALA A 38 1.28 -7.19 12.63
C ALA A 38 0.53 -7.94 13.74
N GLU A 39 -0.43 -8.80 13.38
CA GLU A 39 -1.26 -9.54 14.33
C GLU A 39 -0.45 -10.49 15.22
N ALA A 40 0.59 -11.12 14.65
CA ALA A 40 1.56 -11.94 15.36
C ALA A 40 2.41 -11.16 16.38
N ARG A 41 2.48 -9.82 16.26
CA ARG A 41 3.31 -8.93 17.08
C ARG A 41 2.49 -8.01 18.00
N LEU A 42 1.18 -8.21 18.08
CA LEU A 42 0.35 -7.46 19.01
C LEU A 42 0.59 -7.90 20.46
N CYS A 43 0.74 -6.93 21.36
CA CYS A 43 0.61 -7.18 22.79
C CYS A 43 -0.84 -7.58 23.13
N ALA A 44 -1.03 -8.24 24.27
CA ALA A 44 -2.35 -8.70 24.71
C ALA A 44 -3.38 -7.57 24.82
N GLY A 45 -2.98 -6.39 25.31
CA GLY A 45 -3.86 -5.22 25.41
C GLY A 45 -4.31 -4.69 24.05
N ALA A 46 -3.41 -4.58 23.07
CA ALA A 46 -3.76 -4.16 21.71
C ALA A 46 -4.67 -5.17 21.02
N ARG A 47 -4.38 -6.48 21.16
CA ARG A 47 -5.24 -7.54 20.64
C ARG A 47 -6.66 -7.44 21.21
N ALA A 48 -6.80 -7.29 22.53
CA ALA A 48 -8.11 -7.14 23.18
C ALA A 48 -8.81 -5.84 22.76
N TRP A 49 -8.06 -4.75 22.59
CA TRP A 49 -8.60 -3.43 22.22
C TRP A 49 -9.16 -3.40 20.78
N ILE A 50 -8.51 -4.07 19.83
CA ILE A 50 -8.99 -4.11 18.42
C ILE A 50 -9.97 -5.24 18.14
N ALA A 51 -10.02 -6.31 18.94
CA ALA A 51 -10.91 -7.45 18.74
C ALA A 51 -12.38 -7.07 18.45
N PRO A 52 -13.03 -6.17 19.22
CA PRO A 52 -14.40 -5.75 18.90
C PRO A 52 -14.47 -4.94 17.59
N LEU A 53 -13.40 -4.28 17.15
CA LEU A 53 -13.40 -3.53 15.90
C LEU A 53 -13.29 -4.44 14.66
N LEU A 54 -12.72 -5.63 14.83
CA LEU A 54 -12.52 -6.61 13.77
C LEU A 54 -13.75 -7.48 13.50
N ASP A 55 -14.66 -7.61 14.46
CA ASP A 55 -15.92 -8.36 14.32
C ASP A 55 -15.72 -9.80 13.79
N GLY A 56 -14.73 -10.50 14.35
CA GLY A 56 -14.38 -11.88 13.98
C GLY A 56 -13.43 -12.01 12.78
N ASN A 57 -13.01 -10.91 12.15
CA ASN A 57 -11.99 -10.92 11.09
C ASN A 57 -10.56 -10.82 11.65
N SER A 58 -9.56 -11.16 10.84
CA SER A 58 -8.15 -10.88 11.11
C SER A 58 -7.73 -9.50 10.60
N LEU A 59 -6.57 -9.00 11.06
CA LEU A 59 -5.94 -7.82 10.47
C LEU A 59 -5.60 -8.04 8.99
N ALA A 60 -5.26 -9.27 8.60
CA ALA A 60 -5.02 -9.62 7.21
C ALA A 60 -6.26 -9.35 6.32
N ASN A 61 -7.46 -9.73 6.78
CA ASN A 61 -8.70 -9.44 6.07
C ASN A 61 -9.09 -7.96 6.14
N ALA A 62 -8.83 -7.29 7.27
CA ALA A 62 -9.06 -5.86 7.39
C ALA A 62 -8.22 -5.05 6.40
N GLY A 63 -6.99 -5.49 6.13
CA GLY A 63 -6.03 -4.81 5.25
C GLY A 63 -6.40 -4.77 3.78
N VAL A 64 -7.31 -5.63 3.30
CA VAL A 64 -7.74 -5.64 1.87
C VAL A 64 -9.04 -4.88 1.62
N TRP A 65 -9.72 -4.43 2.68
CA TRP A 65 -11.06 -3.85 2.57
C TRP A 65 -11.09 -2.54 1.78
N ALA A 66 -10.11 -1.64 1.97
CA ALA A 66 -10.13 -0.31 1.34
C ALA A 66 -10.08 -0.39 -0.19
N ASP A 67 -9.29 -1.30 -0.75
CA ASP A 67 -9.28 -1.56 -2.19
C ASP A 67 -10.61 -2.14 -2.69
N SER A 68 -11.24 -3.04 -1.92
CA SER A 68 -12.50 -3.66 -2.33
C SER A 68 -13.67 -2.68 -2.47
N ILE A 69 -13.60 -1.54 -1.77
CA ILE A 69 -14.64 -0.52 -1.75
C ILE A 69 -14.33 0.66 -2.68
N ARG A 70 -13.12 0.77 -3.21
CA ARG A 70 -12.65 1.98 -3.91
C ARG A 70 -13.52 2.39 -5.11
N ASP A 71 -14.04 1.42 -5.85
CA ASP A 71 -14.86 1.69 -7.05
C ASP A 71 -16.34 1.96 -6.73
N ASP A 72 -16.78 1.69 -5.50
CA ASP A 72 -18.10 2.05 -5.00
C ASP A 72 -18.27 3.58 -5.06
N PRO A 73 -19.33 4.10 -5.70
CA PRO A 73 -19.60 5.53 -5.77
C PRO A 73 -19.51 6.29 -4.44
N VAL A 74 -19.87 5.66 -3.32
CA VAL A 74 -19.79 6.26 -1.98
C VAL A 74 -18.33 6.47 -1.54
N TRP A 75 -17.42 5.64 -2.02
CA TRP A 75 -16.02 5.60 -1.59
C TRP A 75 -15.03 6.16 -2.60
N ARG A 76 -15.45 6.51 -3.82
CA ARG A 76 -14.55 7.11 -4.84
C ARG A 76 -13.74 8.31 -4.36
N HIS A 77 -14.25 9.06 -3.38
CA HIS A 77 -13.57 10.19 -2.76
C HIS A 77 -12.28 9.81 -2.00
N THR A 78 -12.06 8.52 -1.71
CA THR A 78 -10.87 8.01 -1.04
C THR A 78 -9.75 7.62 -2.00
N GLY A 79 -9.93 7.75 -3.32
CA GLY A 79 -8.93 7.33 -4.31
C GLY A 79 -7.54 7.96 -4.05
N ASP A 80 -7.49 9.26 -3.77
CA ASP A 80 -6.25 9.97 -3.47
C ASP A 80 -5.66 9.63 -2.08
N TRP A 81 -6.35 8.82 -1.26
CA TRP A 81 -5.87 8.44 0.07
C TRP A 81 -4.87 7.30 0.02
N HIS A 82 -4.74 6.60 -1.11
CA HIS A 82 -3.85 5.45 -1.23
C HIS A 82 -2.40 5.85 -1.50
N PHE A 83 -2.14 7.05 -2.01
CA PHE A 83 -0.79 7.45 -2.43
C PHE A 83 -0.47 8.90 -2.06
N ILE A 84 0.79 9.26 -2.23
CA ILE A 84 1.27 10.64 -2.27
C ILE A 84 2.28 10.76 -3.39
N ASN A 85 2.02 11.64 -4.34
CA ASN A 85 3.00 11.96 -5.37
C ASN A 85 4.01 12.96 -4.81
N VAL A 86 5.29 12.85 -5.17
CA VAL A 86 6.35 13.80 -4.81
C VAL A 86 7.23 14.01 -6.04
N ALA A 87 7.28 15.24 -6.55
CA ALA A 87 8.10 15.55 -7.73
C ALA A 87 9.60 15.46 -7.41
N ASP A 88 10.44 15.32 -8.44
CA ASP A 88 11.89 15.37 -8.23
C ASP A 88 12.33 16.73 -7.68
N GLY A 89 13.14 16.70 -6.63
CA GLY A 89 13.57 17.90 -5.90
C GLY A 89 12.49 18.55 -5.02
N GLU A 90 11.27 17.99 -4.96
CA GLU A 90 10.23 18.45 -4.04
C GLU A 90 10.41 17.83 -2.65
N SER A 91 10.18 18.62 -1.59
CA SER A 91 10.15 18.10 -0.22
C SER A 91 8.83 17.39 0.08
N LEU A 92 8.88 16.37 0.96
CA LEU A 92 7.68 15.63 1.38
C LEU A 92 6.65 16.56 2.03
N GLU A 93 7.09 17.57 2.77
CA GLU A 93 6.24 18.54 3.46
C GLU A 93 5.45 19.38 2.45
N ARG A 94 6.10 19.81 1.36
CA ARG A 94 5.44 20.55 0.28
C ARG A 94 4.43 19.67 -0.45
N ALA A 95 4.79 18.41 -0.73
CA ALA A 95 3.88 17.45 -1.32
C ALA A 95 2.65 17.20 -0.45
N MET A 96 2.85 17.05 0.87
CA MET A 96 1.79 16.84 1.85
C MET A 96 0.88 18.07 2.00
N ALA A 97 1.42 19.29 1.85
CA ALA A 97 0.66 20.53 1.98
C ALA A 97 -0.30 20.82 0.81
N ARG A 98 -0.20 20.07 -0.31
CA ARG A 98 -1.14 20.23 -1.44
C ARG A 98 -2.60 20.00 -1.02
N PRO A 99 -3.56 20.69 -1.68
CA PRO A 99 -4.98 20.42 -1.47
C PRO A 99 -5.33 18.99 -1.88
N GLY A 100 -6.38 18.44 -1.29
CA GLY A 100 -6.82 17.07 -1.54
C GLY A 100 -6.26 16.05 -0.54
N GLY A 101 -6.64 14.78 -0.78
CA GLY A 101 -6.20 13.64 -0.01
C GLY A 101 -4.75 13.26 -0.30
N ASN A 102 -4.13 12.56 0.65
CA ASN A 102 -2.92 11.78 0.42
C ASN A 102 -2.79 10.74 1.53
N VAL A 103 -2.01 9.70 1.29
CA VAL A 103 -1.82 8.58 2.21
C VAL A 103 -1.33 9.00 3.60
N LEU A 104 -0.49 10.03 3.72
CA LEU A 104 -0.03 10.51 5.03
C LEU A 104 -1.16 11.16 5.83
N LYS A 105 -1.99 12.00 5.17
CA LYS A 105 -3.18 12.62 5.79
C LYS A 105 -4.21 11.55 6.16
N ALA A 106 -4.46 10.60 5.27
CA ALA A 106 -5.43 9.54 5.47
C ALA A 106 -5.01 8.61 6.61
N LEU A 107 -3.74 8.19 6.65
CA LEU A 107 -3.18 7.39 7.73
C LEU A 107 -3.24 8.12 9.09
N ALA A 108 -2.91 9.42 9.12
CA ALA A 108 -3.01 10.23 10.33
C ALA A 108 -4.48 10.37 10.81
N SER A 109 -5.42 10.56 9.88
CA SER A 109 -6.86 10.62 10.16
C SER A 109 -7.36 9.29 10.72
N ALA A 110 -7.04 8.18 10.05
CA ALA A 110 -7.42 6.84 10.47
C ALA A 110 -6.86 6.51 11.86
N ARG A 111 -5.60 6.85 12.14
CA ARG A 111 -5.00 6.66 13.47
C ARG A 111 -5.75 7.43 14.55
N ARG A 112 -6.05 8.71 14.30
CA ARG A 112 -6.77 9.57 15.24
C ARG A 112 -8.16 9.03 15.53
N ASP A 113 -8.91 8.70 14.48
CA ASP A 113 -10.29 8.24 14.61
C ASP A 113 -10.35 6.84 15.26
N LEU A 114 -9.36 5.98 15.00
CA LEU A 114 -9.21 4.69 15.68
C LEU A 114 -8.99 4.85 17.20
N ALA A 115 -8.17 5.84 17.59
CA ALA A 115 -7.84 6.15 18.98
C ALA A 115 -8.98 6.83 19.75
N ASP A 116 -9.88 7.53 19.07
CA ASP A 116 -10.98 8.26 19.71
C ASP A 116 -12.11 7.32 20.15
N THR A 117 -12.11 6.96 21.43
CA THR A 117 -13.11 6.07 22.04
C THR A 117 -14.51 6.67 22.13
N ARG A 118 -14.68 7.96 21.83
CA ARG A 118 -15.99 8.64 21.76
C ARG A 118 -16.69 8.40 20.44
N LEU A 119 -15.95 8.01 19.39
CA LEU A 119 -16.55 7.70 18.09
C LEU A 119 -17.34 6.37 18.15
N PRO A 120 -18.42 6.25 17.35
CA PRO A 120 -19.16 5.00 17.24
C PRO A 120 -18.25 3.84 16.83
N ARG A 121 -18.51 2.63 17.36
CA ARG A 121 -17.74 1.41 17.04
C ARG A 121 -17.55 1.22 15.53
N ALA A 122 -18.58 1.48 14.72
CA ALA A 122 -18.52 1.35 13.27
C ALA A 122 -17.46 2.29 12.64
N ARG A 123 -17.38 3.54 13.09
CA ARG A 123 -16.38 4.51 12.59
C ARG A 123 -14.96 4.13 13.03
N ARG A 124 -14.80 3.60 14.24
CA ARG A 124 -13.51 3.09 14.71
C ARG A 124 -13.07 1.83 13.96
N ALA A 125 -14.01 0.95 13.61
CA ALA A 125 -13.75 -0.24 12.80
C ALA A 125 -13.33 0.12 11.36
N GLU A 126 -14.01 1.08 10.74
CA GLU A 126 -13.61 1.69 9.47
C GLU A 126 -12.20 2.30 9.56
N ALA A 127 -11.94 3.09 10.61
CA ALA A 127 -10.63 3.68 10.85
C ALA A 127 -9.54 2.62 11.03
N LEU A 128 -9.82 1.49 11.70
CA LEU A 128 -8.88 0.37 11.81
C LEU A 128 -8.53 -0.20 10.43
N ARG A 129 -9.52 -0.46 9.58
CA ARG A 129 -9.31 -1.01 8.23
C ARG A 129 -8.46 -0.07 7.37
N PHE A 130 -8.78 1.22 7.36
CA PHE A 130 -7.97 2.23 6.69
C PHE A 130 -6.56 2.32 7.26
N PHE A 131 -6.40 2.28 8.58
CA PHE A 131 -5.09 2.36 9.22
C PHE A 131 -4.18 1.20 8.83
N VAL A 132 -4.72 -0.03 8.80
CA VAL A 132 -3.99 -1.23 8.34
C VAL A 132 -3.61 -1.08 6.88
N HIS A 133 -4.57 -0.74 6.02
CA HIS A 133 -4.37 -0.63 4.58
C HIS A 133 -3.34 0.45 4.20
N PHE A 134 -3.53 1.68 4.68
CA PHE A 134 -2.64 2.80 4.36
C PHE A 134 -1.25 2.66 4.96
N THR A 135 -1.09 1.87 6.03
CA THR A 135 0.26 1.52 6.51
C THR A 135 1.01 0.71 5.47
N ALA A 136 0.35 -0.27 4.83
CA ALA A 136 0.96 -1.06 3.76
C ALA A 136 1.23 -0.20 2.51
N ASP A 137 0.25 0.59 2.06
CA ASP A 137 0.41 1.49 0.90
C ASP A 137 1.60 2.43 1.06
N LEU A 138 1.76 3.06 2.23
CA LEU A 138 2.86 4.00 2.48
C LEU A 138 4.24 3.35 2.33
N HIS A 139 4.33 2.03 2.54
CA HIS A 139 5.56 1.27 2.40
C HIS A 139 5.84 0.81 0.97
N GLN A 140 4.85 0.85 0.07
CA GLN A 140 5.04 0.57 -1.35
C GLN A 140 5.73 1.80 -2.01
N PRO A 141 6.97 1.68 -2.52
CA PRO A 141 7.72 2.82 -3.04
C PRO A 141 7.01 3.68 -4.09
N LEU A 142 6.21 3.08 -4.98
CA LEU A 142 5.47 3.76 -6.04
C LEU A 142 4.15 4.39 -5.57
N HIS A 143 3.66 4.05 -4.37
CA HIS A 143 2.61 4.82 -3.68
C HIS A 143 3.17 6.12 -3.07
N VAL A 144 4.49 6.25 -2.98
CA VAL A 144 5.20 7.51 -2.71
C VAL A 144 5.92 7.96 -3.99
N GLY A 145 5.17 7.94 -5.10
CA GLY A 145 5.69 7.95 -6.46
C GLY A 145 5.76 9.33 -7.13
N LEU A 146 5.98 9.33 -8.45
CA LEU A 146 5.96 10.52 -9.28
C LEU A 146 4.55 10.82 -9.76
N GLY A 147 4.16 12.09 -9.72
CA GLY A 147 2.89 12.51 -10.32
C GLY A 147 2.88 12.40 -11.85
N VAL A 148 4.05 12.58 -12.49
CA VAL A 148 4.18 12.65 -13.95
C VAL A 148 3.99 11.32 -14.67
N ASP A 149 4.18 10.19 -13.98
CA ASP A 149 3.98 8.84 -14.50
C ASP A 149 2.92 8.06 -13.69
N ARG A 150 2.18 8.79 -12.84
CA ARG A 150 1.15 8.26 -11.95
C ARG A 150 1.67 7.12 -11.06
N GLY A 151 2.86 7.31 -10.50
CA GLY A 151 3.55 6.30 -9.69
C GLY A 151 4.00 5.10 -10.51
N GLY A 152 4.45 5.30 -11.75
CA GLY A 152 4.86 4.22 -12.65
C GLY A 152 3.71 3.46 -13.31
N ASN A 153 2.46 3.89 -13.17
CA ASN A 153 1.33 3.31 -13.92
C ASN A 153 1.46 3.58 -15.42
N ASP A 154 2.06 4.69 -15.80
CA ASP A 154 2.27 5.07 -17.21
C ASP A 154 3.57 4.48 -17.80
N ILE A 155 4.29 3.64 -17.05
CA ILE A 155 5.53 2.99 -17.50
C ILE A 155 5.25 1.53 -17.85
N PRO A 156 5.14 1.18 -19.15
CA PRO A 156 4.87 -0.20 -19.54
C PRO A 156 6.12 -1.08 -19.44
N VAL A 157 5.99 -2.21 -18.75
CA VAL A 157 7.05 -3.21 -18.58
C VAL A 157 6.60 -4.59 -19.07
N ARG A 158 7.57 -5.51 -19.20
CA ARG A 158 7.30 -6.91 -19.51
C ARG A 158 8.04 -7.82 -18.55
N TRP A 159 7.31 -8.68 -17.84
CA TRP A 159 7.87 -9.69 -16.96
C TRP A 159 7.53 -11.10 -17.46
N GLY A 160 8.53 -11.81 -17.98
CA GLY A 160 8.32 -13.07 -18.68
C GLY A 160 7.43 -12.85 -19.92
N ARG A 161 6.24 -13.45 -19.93
CA ARG A 161 5.20 -13.27 -20.98
C ARG A 161 4.12 -12.25 -20.61
N ARG A 162 4.15 -11.72 -19.38
CA ARG A 162 3.14 -10.77 -18.89
C ARG A 162 3.53 -9.36 -19.30
N GLU A 163 2.57 -8.62 -19.84
CA GLU A 163 2.65 -7.18 -20.04
C GLU A 163 1.85 -6.50 -18.95
N LEU A 164 2.43 -5.49 -18.30
CA LEU A 164 1.89 -4.81 -17.13
C LEU A 164 2.54 -3.42 -16.99
N SER A 165 2.02 -2.56 -16.13
CA SER A 165 2.72 -1.34 -15.73
C SER A 165 3.83 -1.62 -14.72
N LEU A 166 4.75 -0.67 -14.54
CA LEU A 166 5.76 -0.75 -13.48
C LEU A 166 5.08 -0.84 -12.11
N HIS A 167 4.03 -0.05 -11.91
CA HIS A 167 3.25 -0.07 -10.68
C HIS A 167 2.69 -1.45 -10.37
N GLU A 168 1.97 -2.05 -11.32
CA GLU A 168 1.41 -3.39 -11.19
C GLU A 168 2.48 -4.47 -10.92
N PHE A 169 3.69 -4.29 -11.43
CA PHE A 169 4.80 -5.20 -11.14
C PHE A 169 5.25 -5.12 -9.68
N TRP A 170 5.32 -3.92 -9.10
CA TRP A 170 5.69 -3.73 -7.69
C TRP A 170 4.55 -4.09 -6.72
N ASP A 171 3.30 -3.97 -7.16
CA ASP A 171 2.11 -4.48 -6.46
C ASP A 171 1.97 -6.01 -6.56
N ALA A 172 2.70 -6.66 -7.47
CA ALA A 172 2.44 -8.05 -7.81
C ALA A 172 2.80 -8.99 -6.66
N SER A 173 1.78 -9.62 -6.08
CA SER A 173 1.87 -10.79 -5.20
C SER A 173 2.79 -11.90 -5.73
N ALA A 174 2.87 -12.03 -7.06
CA ALA A 174 3.78 -12.97 -7.72
C ALA A 174 5.28 -12.74 -7.39
N LEU A 175 5.68 -11.56 -6.89
CA LEU A 175 7.02 -11.34 -6.35
C LEU A 175 7.27 -12.13 -5.07
N LEU A 176 6.23 -12.36 -4.26
CA LEU A 176 6.28 -12.98 -2.93
C LEU A 176 6.37 -14.51 -2.97
N HIS A 177 6.42 -15.12 -4.16
CA HIS A 177 6.42 -16.58 -4.32
C HIS A 177 7.59 -17.25 -3.58
N ALA A 178 7.26 -17.83 -2.43
CA ALA A 178 7.96 -18.94 -1.81
C ALA A 178 7.12 -20.20 -2.07
N GLN A 179 7.63 -21.15 -2.86
CA GLN A 179 6.89 -22.36 -3.18
C GLN A 179 6.54 -23.13 -1.88
N GLY A 180 5.26 -23.45 -1.71
CA GLY A 180 4.78 -24.31 -0.63
C GLY A 180 4.47 -23.65 0.71
N LEU A 181 4.54 -22.32 0.83
CA LEU A 181 4.10 -21.62 2.04
C LEU A 181 2.64 -21.16 1.91
N ASP A 182 1.86 -21.33 2.98
CA ASP A 182 0.60 -20.63 3.16
C ASP A 182 0.85 -19.18 3.61
N LEU A 183 -0.22 -18.39 3.75
CA LEU A 183 -0.12 -16.99 4.15
C LEU A 183 0.65 -16.81 5.48
N ALA A 184 0.38 -17.67 6.47
CA ALA A 184 1.02 -17.60 7.77
C ALA A 184 2.52 -17.92 7.67
N GLY A 185 2.90 -18.96 6.93
CA GLY A 185 4.29 -19.32 6.66
C GLY A 185 5.04 -18.21 5.90
N LEU A 186 4.40 -17.61 4.90
CA LEU A 186 4.96 -16.49 4.14
C LEU A 186 5.17 -15.26 5.05
N ALA A 187 4.16 -14.90 5.85
CA ALA A 187 4.24 -13.79 6.80
C ALA A 187 5.31 -14.03 7.88
N ALA A 188 5.45 -15.26 8.37
CA ALA A 188 6.51 -15.62 9.31
C ALA A 188 7.91 -15.49 8.68
N SER A 189 8.09 -15.97 7.44
CA SER A 189 9.35 -15.88 6.71
C SER A 189 9.75 -14.43 6.43
N ILE A 190 8.82 -13.61 5.94
CA ILE A 190 9.06 -12.18 5.68
C ILE A 190 9.29 -11.44 7.01
N GLY A 191 8.45 -11.68 8.02
CA GLY A 191 8.56 -11.05 9.32
C GLY A 191 9.86 -11.37 10.06
N ALA A 192 10.53 -12.49 9.76
CA ALA A 192 11.82 -12.84 10.33
C ALA A 192 12.95 -11.86 9.92
N LEU A 193 12.77 -11.12 8.81
CA LEU A 193 13.70 -10.04 8.40
C LEU A 193 13.80 -8.92 9.44
N ALA A 194 12.82 -8.83 10.34
CA ALA A 194 12.81 -7.84 11.41
C ALA A 194 13.78 -8.12 12.54
N SER A 195 14.29 -9.35 12.67
CA SER A 195 15.06 -9.80 13.83
C SER A 195 16.22 -8.88 14.17
N GLY A 196 16.14 -8.20 15.32
CA GLY A 196 17.15 -7.28 15.83
C GLY A 196 16.97 -5.83 15.36
N GLN A 197 15.96 -5.55 14.54
CA GLN A 197 15.64 -4.24 13.98
C GLN A 197 14.29 -3.70 14.46
N GLU A 198 13.48 -4.52 15.18
CA GLU A 198 12.09 -4.18 15.51
C GLU A 198 11.98 -2.85 16.25
N ALA A 199 12.80 -2.63 17.28
CA ALA A 199 12.79 -1.40 18.07
C ALA A 199 13.15 -0.18 17.22
N ALA A 200 14.15 -0.30 16.34
CA ALA A 200 14.56 0.77 15.44
C ALA A 200 13.45 1.11 14.43
N TRP A 201 12.81 0.10 13.83
CA TRP A 201 11.71 0.30 12.90
C TRP A 201 10.49 0.93 13.58
N GLN A 202 10.17 0.54 14.82
CA GLN A 202 9.05 1.09 15.58
C GLN A 202 9.29 2.50 16.14
N ALA A 203 10.55 2.94 16.23
CA ALA A 203 10.91 4.29 16.65
C ALA A 203 10.64 5.36 15.57
N SER A 204 10.50 4.95 14.30
CA SER A 204 10.22 5.83 13.17
C SER A 204 8.73 6.13 12.98
N GLY A 205 8.39 7.30 12.44
CA GLY A 205 7.01 7.71 12.18
C GLY A 205 6.61 7.68 10.70
N PRO A 206 5.32 7.88 10.35
CA PRO A 206 4.83 7.81 8.98
C PRO A 206 5.60 8.67 7.95
N GLN A 207 6.06 9.86 8.34
CA GLN A 207 6.85 10.70 7.43
C GLN A 207 8.24 10.08 7.13
N ASP A 208 8.83 9.37 8.09
CA ASP A 208 10.08 8.63 7.86
C ASP A 208 9.84 7.47 6.92
N TRP A 209 8.73 6.74 7.08
CA TRP A 209 8.38 5.63 6.20
C TRP A 209 8.18 6.10 4.75
N ALA A 210 7.55 7.27 4.57
CA ALA A 210 7.43 7.90 3.26
C ALA A 210 8.79 8.33 2.69
N ARG A 211 9.68 8.91 3.51
CA ARG A 211 11.05 9.26 3.09
C ARG A 211 11.85 8.03 2.67
N GLU A 212 11.68 6.89 3.33
CA GLU A 212 12.30 5.63 2.94
C GLU A 212 11.76 5.14 1.58
N SER A 213 10.44 5.19 1.36
CA SER A 213 9.83 4.88 0.07
C SER A 213 10.38 5.79 -1.04
N LEU A 214 10.54 7.09 -0.78
CA LEU A 214 11.20 8.03 -1.71
C LEU A 214 12.65 7.65 -1.99
N ALA A 215 13.42 7.31 -0.95
CA ALA A 215 14.82 6.94 -1.07
C ALA A 215 15.03 5.66 -1.90
N LEU A 216 13.99 4.82 -2.07
CA LEU A 216 14.03 3.64 -2.91
C LEU A 216 13.77 3.93 -4.40
N ARG A 217 13.27 5.12 -4.76
CA ARG A 217 12.95 5.47 -6.15
C ARG A 217 14.13 5.26 -7.12
N PRO A 218 15.39 5.66 -6.83
CA PRO A 218 16.50 5.38 -7.74
C PRO A 218 16.66 3.89 -8.09
N ARG A 219 16.30 2.96 -7.18
CA ARG A 219 16.33 1.52 -7.43
C ARG A 219 15.09 1.04 -8.19
N VAL A 220 13.92 1.58 -7.85
CA VAL A 220 12.64 1.26 -8.51
C VAL A 220 12.68 1.67 -9.98
N TYR A 221 13.18 2.86 -10.29
CA TYR A 221 13.28 3.40 -11.64
C TYR A 221 14.57 3.02 -12.37
N ALA A 222 15.44 2.17 -11.80
CA ALA A 222 16.62 1.63 -12.47
C ALA A 222 16.25 0.54 -13.48
N LEU A 223 15.43 0.91 -14.46
CA LEU A 223 14.93 0.01 -15.48
C LEU A 223 15.99 -0.22 -16.58
N PRO A 224 16.02 -1.40 -17.19
CA PRO A 224 16.94 -1.67 -18.30
C PRO A 224 16.71 -0.71 -19.47
N SER A 225 17.78 -0.22 -20.09
CA SER A 225 17.69 0.66 -21.27
C SER A 225 17.22 -0.13 -22.51
N GLY A 226 16.23 0.37 -23.25
CA GLY A 226 15.82 -0.20 -24.53
C GLY A 226 14.54 0.42 -25.09
N GLY A 227 14.40 0.45 -26.42
CA GLY A 227 13.16 0.89 -27.07
C GLY A 227 12.05 -0.18 -26.95
N GLY A 228 10.80 0.24 -26.76
CA GLY A 228 9.63 -0.63 -26.57
C GLY A 228 9.30 -0.89 -25.09
N ARG A 229 8.44 -1.88 -24.79
CA ARG A 229 8.15 -2.28 -23.39
C ARG A 229 9.42 -2.80 -22.72
N LEU A 230 9.77 -2.23 -21.58
CA LEU A 230 11.02 -2.55 -20.87
C LEU A 230 10.93 -3.96 -20.30
N ARG A 231 11.75 -4.89 -20.80
CA ARG A 231 11.78 -6.27 -20.30
C ARG A 231 12.55 -6.29 -18.97
N LEU A 232 11.87 -6.67 -17.90
CA LEU A 232 12.51 -6.82 -16.59
C LEU A 232 13.39 -8.07 -16.60
N ASP A 233 14.69 -7.87 -16.35
CA ASP A 233 15.65 -8.95 -16.26
C ASP A 233 15.59 -9.67 -14.89
N PRO A 234 16.18 -10.87 -14.76
CA PRO A 234 16.16 -11.60 -13.50
C PRO A 234 16.80 -10.87 -12.31
N GLN A 235 17.78 -10.00 -12.56
CA GLN A 235 18.46 -9.23 -11.51
C GLN A 235 17.52 -8.16 -10.96
N TYR A 236 16.85 -7.40 -11.82
CA TYR A 236 15.83 -6.43 -11.42
C TYR A 236 14.71 -7.11 -10.62
N VAL A 237 14.21 -8.26 -11.08
CA VAL A 237 13.16 -9.03 -10.37
C VAL A 237 13.64 -9.49 -8.99
N ALA A 238 14.88 -9.97 -8.87
CA ALA A 238 15.44 -10.37 -7.58
C ALA A 238 15.61 -9.18 -6.63
N THR A 239 16.08 -8.03 -7.12
CA THR A 239 16.17 -6.79 -6.34
C THR A 239 14.79 -6.32 -5.88
N ALA A 240 13.79 -6.30 -6.77
CA ALA A 240 12.42 -5.93 -6.43
C ALA A 240 11.84 -6.86 -5.37
N ARG A 241 11.99 -8.18 -5.52
CA ARG A 241 11.56 -9.16 -4.50
C ARG A 241 12.15 -8.87 -3.13
N ASN A 242 13.47 -8.67 -3.04
CA ASN A 242 14.13 -8.42 -1.76
C ASN A 242 13.64 -7.13 -1.11
N LEU A 243 13.44 -6.07 -1.90
CA LEU A 243 12.93 -4.79 -1.41
C LEU A 243 11.47 -4.89 -0.98
N VAL A 244 10.61 -5.54 -1.75
CA VAL A 244 9.20 -5.76 -1.38
C VAL A 244 9.11 -6.55 -0.08
N SER A 245 9.85 -7.65 0.07
CA SER A 245 9.87 -8.41 1.32
C SER A 245 10.30 -7.56 2.52
N LEU A 246 11.34 -6.75 2.37
CA LEU A 246 11.80 -5.84 3.42
C LEU A 246 10.72 -4.81 3.79
N ARG A 247 10.09 -4.17 2.79
CA ARG A 247 9.05 -3.16 3.02
C ARG A 247 7.79 -3.74 3.65
N LEU A 248 7.41 -4.96 3.30
CA LEU A 248 6.30 -5.69 3.94
C LEU A 248 6.62 -6.02 5.41
N ALA A 249 7.86 -6.45 5.71
CA ALA A 249 8.30 -6.70 7.08
C ALA A 249 8.26 -5.42 7.93
N GLU A 250 8.80 -4.32 7.41
CA GLU A 250 8.77 -3.00 8.05
C GLU A 250 7.33 -2.54 8.29
N ALA A 251 6.46 -2.63 7.28
CA ALA A 251 5.05 -2.24 7.37
C ALA A 251 4.32 -3.00 8.48
N GLY A 252 4.46 -4.33 8.55
CA GLY A 252 3.81 -5.15 9.56
C GLY A 252 4.34 -4.87 10.98
N VAL A 253 5.67 -4.71 11.13
CA VAL A 253 6.30 -4.39 12.42
C VAL A 253 5.89 -3.01 12.92
N ARG A 254 5.82 -2.02 12.02
CA ARG A 254 5.39 -0.65 12.33
C ARG A 254 3.91 -0.59 12.64
N LEU A 255 3.07 -1.28 11.87
CA LEU A 255 1.64 -1.41 12.16
C LEU A 255 1.42 -1.99 13.57
N ALA A 256 2.09 -3.09 13.91
CA ALA A 256 2.04 -3.65 15.26
C ALA A 256 2.50 -2.65 16.32
N GLY A 257 3.64 -1.98 16.12
CA GLY A 257 4.15 -0.97 17.06
C GLY A 257 3.15 0.16 17.30
N GLN A 258 2.54 0.67 16.24
CA GLN A 258 1.53 1.73 16.31
C GLN A 258 0.24 1.28 17.01
N LEU A 259 -0.23 0.04 16.78
CA LEU A 259 -1.39 -0.52 17.47
C LEU A 259 -1.09 -0.82 18.94
N ASN A 260 0.13 -1.31 19.23
CA ASN A 260 0.62 -1.54 20.59
C ASN A 260 0.71 -0.24 21.40
N GLN A 261 1.13 0.87 20.79
CA GLN A 261 1.11 2.18 21.47
C GLN A 261 -0.30 2.61 21.90
N LEU A 262 -1.33 2.28 21.09
CA LEU A 262 -2.71 2.64 21.39
C LEU A 262 -3.37 1.68 22.40
N GLY A 263 -3.06 0.39 22.31
CA GLY A 263 -3.69 -0.66 23.13
C GLY A 263 -2.88 -1.13 24.33
N CYS A 264 -1.61 -0.75 24.45
CA CYS A 264 -0.71 -1.10 25.56
C CYS A 264 0.17 0.10 26.00
N PRO A 265 -0.42 1.25 26.37
CA PRO A 265 0.36 2.46 26.70
C PRO A 265 1.34 2.26 27.87
N GLY A 266 1.11 1.29 28.76
CA GLY A 266 2.01 0.97 29.88
C GLY A 266 3.23 0.11 29.53
N ALA A 267 3.29 -0.52 28.36
CA ALA A 267 4.42 -1.36 27.95
C ALA A 267 5.57 -0.57 27.30
N ALA A 268 5.27 0.61 26.73
CA ALA A 268 6.27 1.49 26.14
C ALA A 268 7.27 2.07 27.16
N ALA A 269 6.92 2.06 28.45
CA ALA A 269 7.78 2.55 29.54
C ALA A 269 8.80 1.51 30.06
N ALA A 270 8.75 0.25 29.58
CA ALA A 270 9.56 -0.84 30.14
C ALA A 270 10.91 -1.09 29.42
N HIS A 271 11.31 -0.24 28.47
CA HIS A 271 12.65 -0.31 27.85
C HIS A 271 13.36 1.05 27.86
N PRO A 272 14.02 1.41 28.98
CA PRO A 272 15.20 2.23 28.91
C PRO A 272 16.39 1.35 28.50
N SER A 273 16.99 1.72 27.37
CA SER A 273 18.40 1.53 26.97
C SER A 273 19.27 0.67 27.91
N ARG A 274 19.83 -0.41 27.37
CA ARG A 274 21.16 -0.90 27.73
C ARG A 274 22.07 -0.80 26.53
#